data_AF-A0A935YE87-F1
#
_entry.id   AF-A0A935YE87-F1
#
_cell.length_a   1.000
_cell.length_b   1.000
_cell.length_c   1.000
_cell.angle_alpha   90.00
_cell.angle_beta   90.00
_cell.angle_gamma   90.00
#
_symmetry.space_group_name_H-M   'P 1'
#
loop_
_entity.id
_entity.type
_entity.pdbx_description
1 polymer ?
#
loop_
_entity_poly.entity_id
_entity_poly.type
_entity_poly.pdbx_seq_one_letter_code
_entity_poly.pdbx_strand_id
1 'polypeptide(L)'
;MCTPAAAMAATTMISAGARMASEAQQASHESKELEREAKVARAQGAEEERRLRAEAARSQAKRRVAILKGGVTTEGSPTDMLLDAAREDEAEARWARFGRRESARAQEREARNRRRRSVLDQLSSTQALGTDLIRLGN
;
A
#
# COMPACT_ATOMS: atom_id res chain seq x y z
N MET A 1 -51.73 18.99 -6.80
CA MET A 1 -50.97 19.89 -5.91
C MET A 1 -50.03 19.01 -5.09
N CYS A 2 -48.71 19.15 -5.24
CA CYS A 2 -47.76 18.41 -4.41
C CYS A 2 -47.90 18.90 -2.97
N THR A 3 -48.13 17.99 -2.03
CA THR A 3 -48.16 18.32 -0.60
C THR A 3 -46.77 18.83 -0.17
N PRO A 4 -46.70 19.79 0.78
CA PRO A 4 -45.43 20.34 1.27
C PRO A 4 -44.48 19.25 1.80
N ALA A 5 -45.03 18.13 2.29
CA ALA A 5 -44.27 16.94 2.69
C ALA A 5 -43.50 16.30 1.51
N ALA A 6 -44.09 16.22 0.32
CA ALA A 6 -43.45 15.66 -0.86
C ALA A 6 -42.30 16.55 -1.37
N ALA A 7 -42.45 17.87 -1.28
CA ALA A 7 -41.40 18.83 -1.65
C ALA A 7 -40.20 18.82 -0.66
N MET A 8 -40.47 18.70 0.65
CA MET A 8 -39.41 18.57 1.65
C MET A 8 -38.67 17.24 1.52
N ALA A 9 -39.39 16.12 1.32
CA ALA A 9 -38.80 14.80 1.09
C ALA A 9 -37.91 14.77 -0.17
N ALA A 10 -38.34 15.41 -1.25
CA ALA A 10 -37.53 15.50 -2.48
C ALA A 10 -36.24 16.29 -2.25
N THR A 11 -36.29 17.38 -1.49
CA THR A 11 -35.13 18.25 -1.25
C THR A 11 -34.11 17.59 -0.29
N THR A 12 -34.58 16.84 0.72
CA THR A 12 -33.71 16.04 1.59
C THR A 12 -33.08 14.87 0.83
N MET A 13 -33.81 14.20 -0.07
CA MET A 13 -33.23 13.14 -0.90
C MET A 13 -32.15 13.65 -1.86
N ILE A 14 -32.37 14.80 -2.51
CA ILE A 14 -31.41 15.41 -3.44
C ILE A 14 -30.14 15.86 -2.71
N SER A 15 -30.28 16.51 -1.56
CA SER A 15 -29.13 17.00 -0.77
C SER A 15 -28.34 15.85 -0.11
N ALA A 16 -29.01 14.81 0.38
CA ALA A 16 -28.36 13.61 0.90
C ALA A 16 -27.64 12.84 -0.23
N GLY A 17 -28.28 12.67 -1.38
CA GLY A 17 -27.67 12.00 -2.54
C GLY A 17 -26.42 12.73 -3.07
N ALA A 18 -26.45 14.07 -3.10
CA ALA A 18 -25.30 14.87 -3.52
C ALA A 18 -24.10 14.73 -2.55
N ARG A 19 -24.35 14.73 -1.23
CA ARG A 19 -23.31 14.50 -0.22
C ARG A 19 -22.72 13.09 -0.35
N MET A 20 -23.55 12.07 -0.46
CA MET A 20 -23.11 10.68 -0.65
C MET A 20 -22.27 10.49 -1.91
N ALA A 21 -22.68 11.12 -3.03
CA ALA A 21 -21.92 11.06 -4.27
C ALA A 21 -20.53 11.71 -4.10
N SER A 22 -20.44 12.84 -3.40
CA SER A 22 -19.17 13.52 -3.13
C SER A 22 -18.24 12.71 -2.23
N GLU A 23 -18.76 12.13 -1.13
CA GLU A 23 -17.99 11.29 -0.21
C GLU A 23 -17.49 10.00 -0.88
N ALA A 24 -18.32 9.39 -1.75
CA ALA A 24 -17.94 8.23 -2.53
C ALA A 24 -16.84 8.54 -3.55
N GLN A 25 -16.93 9.69 -4.23
CA GLN A 25 -15.90 10.15 -5.17
C GLN A 25 -14.58 10.43 -4.45
N GLN A 26 -14.64 11.10 -3.29
CA GLN A 26 -13.46 11.40 -2.48
C GLN A 26 -12.79 10.11 -1.96
N ALA A 27 -13.55 9.19 -1.38
CA ALA A 27 -13.01 7.90 -0.91
C ALA A 27 -12.41 7.06 -2.05
N SER A 28 -12.99 7.13 -3.25
CA SER A 28 -12.47 6.47 -4.45
C SER A 28 -11.14 7.09 -4.92
N HIS A 29 -11.03 8.42 -4.89
CA HIS A 29 -9.80 9.13 -5.22
C HIS A 29 -8.67 8.79 -4.25
N GLU A 30 -8.91 8.93 -2.94
CA GLU A 30 -7.92 8.60 -1.91
C GLU A 30 -7.48 7.13 -1.99
N SER A 31 -8.42 6.22 -2.26
CA SER A 31 -8.09 4.81 -2.43
C SER A 31 -7.19 4.56 -3.65
N LYS A 32 -7.40 5.27 -4.75
CA LYS A 32 -6.55 5.14 -5.95
C LYS A 32 -5.16 5.73 -5.72
N GLU A 33 -5.05 6.79 -4.93
CA GLU A 33 -3.76 7.38 -4.54
C GLU A 33 -2.95 6.39 -3.70
N LEU A 34 -3.56 5.81 -2.66
CA LEU A 34 -2.92 4.76 -1.85
C LEU A 34 -2.48 3.54 -2.67
N GLU A 35 -3.27 3.14 -3.68
CA GLU A 35 -2.87 2.06 -4.60
C GLU A 35 -1.69 2.43 -5.50
N ARG A 36 -1.59 3.71 -5.92
CA ARG A 36 -0.44 4.22 -6.69
C ARG A 36 0.81 4.27 -5.81
N GLU A 37 0.70 4.77 -4.60
CA GLU A 37 1.80 4.80 -3.63
C GLU A 37 2.32 3.40 -3.31
N ALA A 38 1.42 2.43 -3.10
CA ALA A 38 1.80 1.03 -2.88
C ALA A 38 2.54 0.42 -4.08
N LYS A 39 2.14 0.77 -5.32
CA LYS A 39 2.85 0.36 -6.53
C LYS A 39 4.24 0.97 -6.62
N VAL A 40 4.38 2.27 -6.33
CA VAL A 40 5.66 2.98 -6.33
C VAL A 40 6.59 2.39 -5.27
N ALA A 41 6.11 2.17 -4.05
CA ALA A 41 6.90 1.56 -2.98
C ALA A 41 7.42 0.17 -3.34
N ARG A 42 6.62 -0.65 -4.05
CA ARG A 42 7.07 -1.95 -4.58
C ARG A 42 8.13 -1.83 -5.65
N ALA A 43 7.99 -0.87 -6.56
CA ALA A 43 8.97 -0.63 -7.61
C ALA A 43 10.31 -0.17 -6.99
N GLN A 44 10.26 0.79 -6.07
CA GLN A 44 11.43 1.28 -5.33
C GLN A 44 12.12 0.15 -4.55
N GLY A 45 11.38 -0.70 -3.85
CA GLY A 45 11.98 -1.84 -3.14
C GLY A 45 12.62 -2.88 -4.06
N ALA A 46 12.13 -3.03 -5.30
CA ALA A 46 12.77 -3.90 -6.29
C ALA A 46 14.03 -3.26 -6.89
N GLU A 47 14.04 -1.94 -7.08
CA GLU A 47 15.21 -1.19 -7.53
C GLU A 47 16.31 -1.17 -6.45
N GLU A 48 15.96 -0.92 -5.19
CA GLU A 48 16.88 -0.98 -4.05
C GLU A 48 17.52 -2.38 -3.92
N GLU A 49 16.73 -3.46 -4.02
CA GLU A 49 17.24 -4.84 -4.02
C GLU A 49 18.25 -5.07 -5.17
N ARG A 50 17.93 -4.59 -6.39
CA ARG A 50 18.84 -4.72 -7.55
C ARG A 50 20.13 -3.94 -7.33
N ARG A 51 20.03 -2.73 -6.79
CA ARG A 51 21.18 -1.88 -6.50
C ARG A 51 22.10 -2.53 -5.46
N LEU A 52 21.55 -3.02 -4.36
CA LEU A 52 22.32 -3.71 -3.31
C LEU A 52 23.01 -4.97 -3.84
N ARG A 53 22.33 -5.77 -4.67
CA ARG A 53 22.97 -6.92 -5.33
C ARG A 53 24.12 -6.52 -6.26
N ALA A 54 23.97 -5.41 -7.00
CA ALA A 54 25.03 -4.92 -7.88
C ALA A 54 26.23 -4.39 -7.08
N GLU A 55 25.99 -3.71 -5.96
CA GLU A 55 27.02 -3.23 -5.04
C GLU A 55 27.73 -4.41 -4.36
N ALA A 56 27.00 -5.43 -3.91
CA ALA A 56 27.52 -6.67 -3.36
C ALA A 56 28.39 -7.44 -4.37
N ALA A 57 27.97 -7.55 -5.63
CA ALA A 57 28.80 -8.19 -6.66
C ALA A 57 30.15 -7.47 -6.83
N ARG A 58 30.16 -6.13 -6.76
CA ARG A 58 31.39 -5.32 -6.82
C ARG A 58 32.24 -5.48 -5.57
N SER A 59 31.63 -5.51 -4.37
CA SER A 59 32.36 -5.71 -3.11
C SER A 59 32.98 -7.11 -3.06
N GLN A 60 32.26 -8.14 -3.50
CA GLN A 60 32.75 -9.51 -3.59
C GLN A 60 33.94 -9.64 -4.55
N ALA A 61 33.89 -8.98 -5.71
CA ALA A 61 35.02 -8.93 -6.64
C ALA A 61 36.25 -8.29 -5.99
N LYS A 62 36.08 -7.19 -5.24
CA LYS A 62 37.17 -6.56 -4.49
C LYS A 62 37.73 -7.47 -3.40
N ARG A 63 36.87 -8.17 -2.64
CA ARG A 63 37.25 -9.15 -1.61
C ARG A 63 38.08 -10.29 -2.21
N ARG A 64 37.68 -10.84 -3.36
CA ARG A 64 38.43 -11.87 -4.09
C ARG A 64 39.83 -11.39 -4.49
N VAL A 65 39.94 -10.19 -5.05
CA VAL A 65 41.23 -9.61 -5.44
C VAL A 65 42.11 -9.35 -4.21
N ALA A 66 41.52 -8.86 -3.12
CA ALA A 66 42.25 -8.64 -1.86
C ALA A 66 42.80 -9.96 -1.29
N ILE A 67 42.01 -11.02 -1.29
CA ILE A 67 42.42 -12.38 -0.88
C ILE A 67 43.58 -12.87 -1.75
N LEU A 68 43.46 -12.74 -3.08
CA LEU A 68 44.50 -13.15 -4.02
C LEU A 68 45.82 -12.38 -3.84
N LYS A 69 45.74 -11.08 -3.52
CA LYS A 69 46.90 -10.20 -3.41
C LYS A 69 47.57 -10.25 -2.04
N GLY A 70 46.79 -10.31 -0.97
CA GLY A 70 47.28 -10.22 0.41
C GLY A 70 47.57 -11.56 1.07
N GLY A 71 47.02 -12.66 0.53
CA GLY A 71 46.90 -13.90 1.30
C GLY A 71 45.89 -13.77 2.44
N VAL A 72 45.28 -14.87 2.86
CA VAL A 72 44.38 -14.87 4.02
C VAL A 72 45.20 -15.15 5.28
N THR A 73 45.17 -14.22 6.22
CA THR A 73 45.87 -14.29 7.50
C THR A 73 44.97 -14.65 8.69
N THR A 74 43.65 -14.76 8.44
CA THR A 74 42.63 -15.09 9.44
C THR A 74 42.30 -16.58 9.44
N GLU A 75 41.91 -17.13 10.59
CA GLU A 75 41.47 -18.52 10.72
C GLU A 75 40.21 -18.78 9.87
N GLY A 76 40.32 -19.66 8.89
CA GLY A 76 39.22 -20.06 8.00
C GLY A 76 39.63 -20.16 6.52
N SER A 77 38.90 -20.96 5.75
CA SER A 77 39.11 -21.02 4.30
C SER A 77 38.68 -19.70 3.65
N PRO A 78 39.48 -19.11 2.74
CA PRO A 78 39.08 -17.93 1.98
C PRO A 78 37.73 -18.08 1.27
N THR A 79 37.41 -19.31 0.87
CA THR A 79 36.17 -19.66 0.19
C THR A 79 34.96 -19.53 1.13
N ASP A 80 35.12 -19.94 2.39
CA ASP A 80 34.03 -19.90 3.38
C ASP A 80 33.70 -18.44 3.74
N MET A 81 34.72 -17.61 3.94
CA MET A 81 34.54 -16.17 4.18
C MET A 81 33.79 -15.48 3.03
N LEU A 82 34.09 -15.85 1.78
CA LEU A 82 33.41 -15.30 0.61
C LEU A 82 31.96 -15.79 0.48
N LEU A 83 31.66 -17.00 0.95
CA LEU A 83 30.31 -17.56 0.96
C LEU A 83 29.46 -16.91 2.04
N ASP A 84 29.98 -16.73 3.24
CA ASP A 84 29.25 -16.09 4.34
C ASP A 84 28.97 -14.63 4.02
N ALA A 85 29.97 -13.91 3.50
CA ALA A 85 29.79 -12.58 2.91
C ALA A 85 28.66 -12.51 1.88
N ALA A 86 28.63 -13.45 0.93
CA ALA A 86 27.60 -13.47 -0.10
C ALA A 86 26.20 -13.75 0.47
N ARG A 87 26.10 -14.60 1.50
CA ARG A 87 24.84 -14.89 2.19
C ARG A 87 24.31 -13.67 2.95
N GLU A 88 25.19 -12.94 3.62
CA GLU A 88 24.85 -11.69 4.32
C GLU A 88 24.37 -10.62 3.33
N ASP A 89 25.13 -10.39 2.26
CA ASP A 89 24.78 -9.42 1.21
C ASP A 89 23.43 -9.76 0.55
N GLU A 90 23.16 -11.05 0.30
CA GLU A 90 21.84 -11.50 -0.19
C GLU A 90 20.72 -11.30 0.83
N ALA A 91 20.99 -11.58 2.11
CA ALA A 91 20.01 -11.37 3.16
C ALA A 91 19.64 -9.88 3.25
N GLU A 92 20.63 -8.98 3.24
CA GLU A 92 20.43 -7.53 3.26
C GLU A 92 19.57 -7.07 2.06
N ALA A 93 19.90 -7.51 0.85
CA ALA A 93 19.11 -7.18 -0.34
C ALA A 93 17.65 -7.67 -0.24
N ARG A 94 17.43 -8.86 0.34
CA ARG A 94 16.08 -9.38 0.60
C ARG A 94 15.34 -8.57 1.68
N TRP A 95 16.03 -8.16 2.73
CA TRP A 95 15.46 -7.35 3.82
C TRP A 95 15.03 -5.97 3.35
N ALA A 96 15.84 -5.30 2.52
CA ALA A 96 15.48 -4.02 1.91
C ALA A 96 14.16 -4.11 1.14
N ARG A 97 13.99 -5.17 0.34
CA ARG A 97 12.72 -5.43 -0.38
C ARG A 97 11.57 -5.78 0.55
N PHE A 98 11.84 -6.51 1.63
CA PHE A 98 10.83 -6.94 2.57
C PHE A 98 10.14 -5.73 3.24
N GLY A 99 10.92 -4.78 3.78
CA GLY A 99 10.36 -3.59 4.43
C GLY A 99 9.45 -2.77 3.49
N ARG A 100 9.88 -2.58 2.24
CA ARG A 100 9.09 -1.89 1.21
C ARG A 100 7.83 -2.66 0.77
N ARG A 101 7.88 -4.00 0.79
CA ARG A 101 6.71 -4.84 0.51
C ARG A 101 5.69 -4.80 1.64
N GLU A 102 6.14 -4.77 2.89
CA GLU A 102 5.23 -4.66 4.04
C GLU A 102 4.51 -3.32 4.07
N SER A 103 5.23 -2.20 3.87
CA SER A 103 4.59 -0.89 3.79
C SER A 103 3.56 -0.81 2.66
N ALA A 104 3.88 -1.35 1.48
CA ALA A 104 2.93 -1.42 0.36
C ALA A 104 1.70 -2.29 0.69
N ARG A 105 1.88 -3.41 1.40
CA ARG A 105 0.77 -4.25 1.85
C ARG A 105 -0.10 -3.54 2.89
N ALA A 106 0.48 -2.74 3.77
CA ALA A 106 -0.26 -1.93 4.74
C ALA A 106 -1.13 -0.89 4.02
N GLN A 107 -0.56 -0.16 3.06
CA GLN A 107 -1.29 0.81 2.24
C GLN A 107 -2.44 0.17 1.44
N GLU A 108 -2.24 -1.03 0.87
CA GLU A 108 -3.33 -1.76 0.19
C GLU A 108 -4.46 -2.18 1.14
N ARG A 109 -4.12 -2.60 2.37
CA ARG A 109 -5.12 -2.91 3.39
C ARG A 109 -5.91 -1.67 3.78
N GLU A 110 -5.23 -0.53 3.93
CA GLU A 110 -5.87 0.74 4.23
C GLU A 110 -6.81 1.20 3.11
N ALA A 111 -6.36 1.15 1.86
CA ALA A 111 -7.19 1.45 0.69
C ALA A 111 -8.46 0.57 0.64
N ARG A 112 -8.31 -0.74 0.90
CA ARG A 112 -9.45 -1.67 0.97
C ARG A 112 -10.40 -1.34 2.12
N ASN A 113 -9.88 -0.98 3.28
CA ASN A 113 -10.69 -0.60 4.43
C ASN A 113 -11.48 0.69 4.16
N ARG A 114 -10.87 1.70 3.52
CA ARG A 114 -11.57 2.93 3.13
C ARG A 114 -12.69 2.66 2.13
N ARG A 115 -12.45 1.82 1.10
CA ARG A 115 -13.51 1.38 0.18
C ARG A 115 -14.67 0.69 0.90
N ARG A 116 -14.37 -0.22 1.83
CA ARG A 116 -15.40 -0.91 2.62
C ARG A 116 -16.21 0.03 3.50
N ARG A 117 -15.57 0.98 4.16
CA ARG A 117 -16.26 2.01 4.97
C ARG A 117 -17.20 2.84 4.09
N SER A 118 -16.71 3.33 2.95
CA SER A 118 -17.55 4.09 2.00
C SER A 118 -18.78 3.30 1.55
N VAL A 119 -18.66 2.00 1.28
CA VAL A 119 -19.82 1.15 0.93
C VAL A 119 -20.77 0.97 2.12
N LEU A 120 -20.26 0.77 3.33
CA LEU A 120 -21.10 0.65 4.53
C LEU A 120 -21.83 1.97 4.84
N ASP A 121 -21.16 3.10 4.69
CA ASP A 121 -21.75 4.43 4.88
C ASP A 121 -22.89 4.65 3.87
N GLN A 122 -22.71 4.21 2.60
CA GLN A 122 -23.77 4.23 1.59
C GLN A 122 -24.96 3.34 1.94
N LEU A 123 -24.73 2.16 2.50
CA LEU A 123 -25.80 1.24 2.90
C LEU A 123 -26.55 1.75 4.14
N SER A 124 -25.84 2.33 5.10
CA SER A 124 -26.44 2.90 6.31
C SER A 124 -27.30 4.14 5.98
N SER A 125 -26.82 5.01 5.09
CA SER A 125 -27.55 6.21 4.70
C SER A 125 -28.76 5.91 3.82
N THR A 126 -28.67 4.93 2.91
CA THR A 126 -29.83 4.46 2.14
C THR A 126 -30.91 3.84 3.02
N GLN A 127 -30.52 3.10 4.06
CA GLN A 127 -31.46 2.54 5.03
C GLN A 127 -32.14 3.64 5.86
N ALA A 128 -31.39 4.67 6.30
CA ALA A 128 -31.94 5.83 6.99
C ALA A 128 -32.93 6.62 6.12
N LEU A 129 -32.61 6.85 4.84
CA LEU A 129 -33.51 7.49 3.87
C LEU A 129 -34.79 6.67 3.64
N GLY A 130 -34.66 5.34 3.57
CA GLY A 130 -35.81 4.44 3.46
C GLY A 130 -36.74 4.52 4.69
N THR A 131 -36.15 4.56 5.89
CA THR A 131 -36.94 4.70 7.14
C THR A 131 -37.62 6.06 7.25
N ASP A 132 -36.96 7.15 6.84
CA ASP A 132 -37.55 8.49 6.87
C ASP A 132 -38.69 8.65 5.85
N LEU A 133 -38.57 8.04 4.68
CA LEU A 133 -39.65 8.01 3.67
C LEU A 133 -40.90 7.28 4.16
N ILE A 134 -40.73 6.13 4.83
CA ILE A 134 -41.84 5.38 5.43
C ILE A 134 -42.51 6.19 6.55
N ARG A 135 -41.72 6.97 7.32
CA ARG A 135 -42.20 7.80 8.43
C ARG A 135 -42.94 9.06 7.98
N LEU A 136 -42.61 9.59 6.80
CA LEU A 136 -43.27 10.76 6.18
C LEU A 136 -44.49 10.39 5.32
N GLY A 137 -44.66 9.11 4.97
CA GLY A 137 -45.79 8.59 4.20
C GLY A 137 -46.98 8.09 5.03
N ASN A 138 -46.80 7.96 6.36
CA ASN A 138 -47.86 7.71 7.35
C ASN A 138 -48.23 9.01 8.07
#